data_AF-A0A956TPL8-F1
#
_entry.id   AF-A0A956TPL8-F1
#
_cell.length_a   1.000
_cell.length_b   1.000
_cell.length_c   1.000
_cell.angle_alpha   90.00
_cell.angle_beta   90.00
_cell.angle_gamma   90.00
#
_symmetry.space_group_name_H-M   'P 1'
#
loop_
_entity.id
_entity.type
_entity.pdbx_description
1 polymer ?
#
loop_
_entity_poly.entity_id
_entity_poly.type
_entity_poly.pdbx_seq_one_letter_code
_entity_poly.pdbx_strand_id
1 'polypeptide(L)'
;MDFIIQTIAVLLMLGILSILIVVHECGHFLVARMFGFQTPIFGFGLPFGPHITLGKAWDTEFRIYACLLGGFVLIPELGDESTLDPAIYSTGSAKESESDTNQETDEKAAKTEPEKSEPDNAFGVKLKPFKKFPIWQRALVAVAGVTFNVLFAYLIMLFMLVALGDAQHKVMVRDTIDPTTIASQTG
;
A
#
# COMPACT_ATOMS: atom_id res chain seq x y z
N MET A 1 -13.12 4.29 -34.31
CA MET A 1 -13.68 3.68 -33.08
C MET A 1 -12.57 3.04 -32.24
N ASP A 2 -11.57 2.45 -32.88
CA ASP A 2 -10.45 1.77 -32.20
C ASP A 2 -9.62 2.70 -31.30
N PHE A 3 -9.35 3.93 -31.73
CA PHE A 3 -8.64 4.92 -30.90
C PHE A 3 -9.37 5.23 -29.58
N ILE A 4 -10.72 5.32 -29.63
CA ILE A 4 -11.54 5.60 -28.44
C ILE A 4 -11.49 4.40 -27.49
N ILE A 5 -11.62 3.18 -28.02
CA ILE A 5 -11.54 1.94 -27.24
C ILE A 5 -10.15 1.81 -26.59
N GLN A 6 -9.08 2.06 -27.34
CA GLN A 6 -7.71 2.04 -26.81
C GLN A 6 -7.51 3.07 -25.70
N THR A 7 -8.02 4.30 -25.88
CA THR A 7 -7.93 5.36 -24.87
C THR A 7 -8.66 4.95 -23.59
N ILE A 8 -9.87 4.40 -23.71
CA ILE A 8 -10.64 3.91 -22.56
C ILE A 8 -9.91 2.75 -21.87
N ALA A 9 -9.34 1.81 -22.63
CA ALA A 9 -8.60 0.68 -22.07
C ALA A 9 -7.36 1.14 -21.27
N VAL A 10 -6.61 2.14 -21.78
CA VAL A 10 -5.47 2.72 -21.06
C VAL A 10 -5.92 3.44 -19.79
N LEU A 11 -7.00 4.22 -19.83
CA LEU A 11 -7.55 4.86 -18.63
C LEU A 11 -8.02 3.85 -17.59
N LEU A 12 -8.66 2.75 -18.03
CA LEU A 12 -9.10 1.67 -17.16
C LEU A 12 -7.91 0.93 -16.54
N MET A 13 -6.86 0.65 -17.32
CA MET A 13 -5.60 0.08 -16.81
C MET A 13 -4.97 0.98 -15.74
N LEU A 14 -4.86 2.28 -16.00
CA LEU A 14 -4.35 3.26 -15.02
C LEU A 14 -5.22 3.32 -13.76
N GLY A 15 -6.54 3.24 -13.91
CA GLY A 15 -7.49 3.21 -12.80
C GLY A 15 -7.32 1.96 -11.92
N ILE A 16 -7.22 0.77 -12.52
CA ILE A 16 -6.99 -0.47 -11.79
C ILE A 16 -5.62 -0.44 -11.09
N LEU A 17 -4.57 0.01 -11.78
CA LEU A 17 -3.23 0.13 -11.20
C LEU A 17 -3.23 1.06 -9.98
N SER A 18 -3.89 2.21 -10.08
CA SER A 18 -4.10 3.15 -8.97
C SER A 18 -4.75 2.47 -7.76
N ILE A 19 -5.82 1.70 -7.97
CA ILE A 19 -6.50 0.96 -6.89
C ILE A 19 -5.57 -0.08 -6.25
N LEU A 20 -4.80 -0.82 -7.06
CA LEU A 20 -3.84 -1.82 -6.57
C LEU A 20 -2.75 -1.18 -5.70
N ILE A 21 -2.29 0.03 -6.05
CA ILE A 21 -1.29 0.76 -5.26
C ILE A 21 -1.92 1.21 -3.94
N VAL A 22 -3.14 1.77 -3.94
CA VAL A 22 -3.81 2.16 -2.69
C VAL A 22 -3.98 0.99 -1.74
N VAL A 23 -4.40 -0.18 -2.26
CA VAL A 23 -4.53 -1.40 -1.46
C VAL A 23 -3.17 -1.87 -0.91
N HIS A 24 -2.11 -1.78 -1.72
CA HIS A 24 -0.74 -2.10 -1.31
C HIS A 24 -0.26 -1.24 -0.14
N GLU A 25 -0.36 0.09 -0.29
CA GLU A 25 0.01 1.05 0.75
C GLU A 25 -0.86 0.90 1.99
N CYS A 26 -2.15 0.60 1.81
CA CYS A 26 -3.06 0.29 2.92
C CYS A 26 -2.59 -0.94 3.71
N GLY A 27 -2.04 -1.96 3.04
CA GLY A 27 -1.46 -3.13 3.69
C GLY A 27 -0.27 -2.78 4.59
N HIS A 28 0.67 -1.97 4.09
CA HIS A 28 1.78 -1.45 4.89
C HIS A 28 1.29 -0.65 6.09
N PHE A 29 0.38 0.31 5.85
CA PHE A 29 -0.20 1.16 6.87
C PHE A 29 -0.90 0.34 7.97
N LEU A 30 -1.72 -0.63 7.61
CA LEU A 30 -2.51 -1.41 8.56
C LEU A 30 -1.61 -2.28 9.44
N VAL A 31 -0.64 -2.98 8.84
CA VAL A 31 0.30 -3.84 9.58
C VAL A 31 1.23 -3.00 10.46
N ALA A 32 1.70 -1.85 9.97
CA ALA A 32 2.47 -0.91 10.78
C ALA A 32 1.66 -0.44 12.00
N ARG A 33 0.39 -0.08 11.80
CA ARG A 33 -0.50 0.34 12.88
C ARG A 33 -0.75 -0.78 13.90
N MET A 34 -0.91 -2.02 13.44
CA MET A 34 -1.14 -3.19 14.29
C MET A 34 0.06 -3.48 15.21
N PHE A 35 1.29 -3.30 14.73
CA PHE A 35 2.50 -3.48 15.53
C PHE A 35 2.88 -2.23 16.35
N GLY A 36 2.12 -1.15 16.22
CA GLY A 36 2.31 0.09 16.99
C GLY A 36 3.38 1.02 16.41
N PHE A 37 3.75 0.86 15.14
CA PHE A 37 4.57 1.84 14.42
C PHE A 37 3.80 3.15 14.25
N GLN A 38 4.53 4.26 14.15
CA GLN A 38 3.94 5.54 13.83
C GLN A 38 3.87 5.71 12.32
N THR A 39 2.71 6.14 11.85
CA THR A 39 2.44 6.38 10.44
C THR A 39 1.97 7.83 10.27
N PRO A 40 2.86 8.82 10.40
CA PRO A 40 2.49 10.24 10.35
C PRO A 40 1.89 10.68 9.01
N ILE A 41 2.21 10.00 7.90
CA ILE A 41 1.73 10.38 6.57
C ILE A 41 1.34 9.15 5.77
N PHE A 42 0.17 9.24 5.14
CA PHE A 42 -0.29 8.32 4.10
C PHE A 42 -0.47 9.13 2.81
N GLY A 43 0.42 8.92 1.86
CA GLY A 43 0.45 9.61 0.58
C GLY A 43 -0.07 8.71 -0.54
N PHE A 44 -1.04 9.20 -1.29
CA PHE A 44 -1.43 8.57 -2.55
C PHE A 44 -0.87 9.38 -3.72
N GLY A 45 -0.17 8.69 -4.61
CA GLY A 45 0.58 9.27 -5.71
C GLY A 45 2.06 9.51 -5.41
N LEU A 46 2.81 9.86 -6.45
CA LEU A 46 4.24 10.17 -6.33
C LEU A 46 4.44 11.49 -5.57
N PRO A 47 5.42 11.57 -4.64
CA PRO A 47 5.74 12.78 -3.87
C PRO A 47 6.40 13.91 -4.68
N PHE A 48 6.10 14.02 -5.98
CA PHE A 48 6.55 15.09 -6.86
C PHE A 48 5.37 15.98 -7.24
N GLY A 49 5.41 17.25 -6.82
CA GLY A 49 4.46 18.28 -7.24
C GLY A 49 3.48 18.74 -6.15
N PRO A 50 2.44 19.52 -6.52
CA PRO A 50 1.46 20.03 -5.58
C PRO A 50 0.66 18.88 -4.96
N HIS A 51 0.48 18.93 -3.65
CA HIS A 51 -0.31 17.96 -2.91
C HIS A 51 -1.54 18.63 -2.31
N ILE A 52 -2.59 17.82 -2.14
CA ILE A 52 -3.80 18.20 -1.43
C ILE A 52 -3.85 17.38 -0.16
N THR A 53 -3.91 18.06 0.99
CA THR A 53 -4.12 17.40 2.28
C THR A 53 -5.61 17.13 2.44
N LEU A 54 -5.99 15.85 2.44
CA LEU A 54 -7.37 15.40 2.59
C LEU A 54 -7.88 15.59 4.02
N GLY A 55 -7.00 15.40 5.00
CA GLY A 55 -7.34 15.51 6.40
C GLY A 55 -6.33 14.81 7.29
N LYS A 56 -6.54 14.93 8.61
CA LYS A 56 -5.76 14.20 9.62
C LYS A 56 -6.69 13.26 10.35
N ALA A 57 -6.36 11.97 10.36
CA ALA A 57 -7.09 10.98 11.14
C ALA A 57 -6.10 9.99 11.77
N TRP A 58 -6.36 9.58 13.02
CA TRP A 58 -5.51 8.63 13.76
C TRP A 58 -4.03 9.02 13.86
N ASP A 59 -3.72 10.32 13.94
CA ASP A 59 -2.34 10.86 13.94
C ASP A 59 -1.61 10.67 12.59
N THR A 60 -2.37 10.38 11.53
CA THR A 60 -1.90 10.24 10.14
C THR A 60 -2.48 11.35 9.27
N GLU A 61 -1.62 12.04 8.53
CA GLU A 61 -2.02 12.99 7.50
C GLU A 61 -2.22 12.28 6.16
N PHE A 62 -3.42 12.38 5.60
CA PHE A 62 -3.74 11.84 4.28
C PHE A 62 -3.44 12.90 3.23
N ARG A 63 -2.53 12.58 2.30
CA ARG A 63 -2.12 13.47 1.21
C ARG A 63 -2.36 12.82 -0.13
N ILE A 64 -2.90 13.57 -1.08
CA ILE A 64 -3.04 13.13 -2.47
C ILE A 64 -2.16 14.00 -3.35
N TYR A 65 -1.33 13.35 -4.15
CA TYR A 65 -0.47 13.97 -5.15
C TYR A 65 -1.11 13.82 -6.53
N ALA A 66 -0.85 14.79 -7.41
CA ALA A 66 -1.45 14.81 -8.75
C ALA A 66 -1.04 13.61 -9.63
N CYS A 67 0.10 13.00 -9.37
CA CYS A 67 0.57 11.83 -10.11
C CYS A 67 0.05 10.54 -9.48
N LEU A 68 -0.99 9.94 -10.07
CA LEU A 68 -1.65 8.70 -9.57
C LEU A 68 -0.81 7.42 -9.73
N LEU A 69 0.41 7.53 -10.27
CA LEU A 69 1.35 6.44 -10.49
C LEU A 69 2.27 6.26 -9.27
N GLY A 70 1.69 5.98 -8.10
CA GLY A 70 2.47 5.70 -6.89
C GLY A 70 1.66 5.87 -5.61
N GLY A 71 2.34 5.68 -4.49
CA GLY A 71 1.83 5.86 -3.14
C GLY A 71 2.97 5.61 -2.16
N PHE A 72 2.82 6.10 -0.93
CA PHE A 72 3.80 5.86 0.13
C PHE A 72 3.18 5.98 1.52
N VAL A 73 3.71 5.21 2.45
CA VAL A 73 3.44 5.35 3.88
C VAL A 73 4.72 5.77 4.58
N LEU A 74 4.71 6.93 5.21
CA LEU A 74 5.87 7.39 5.97
C LEU A 74 5.91 6.62 7.28
N ILE A 75 6.93 5.78 7.46
CA ILE A 75 7.19 5.06 8.71
C ILE A 75 8.59 5.43 9.20
N PRO A 76 8.72 6.48 10.05
CA PRO A 76 10.01 7.00 10.49
C PRO A 76 10.89 5.95 11.18
N GLU A 77 10.28 4.95 11.82
CA GLU A 77 10.98 3.90 12.54
C GLU A 77 11.53 2.78 11.65
N LEU A 78 11.16 2.72 10.37
CA LEU A 78 11.73 1.79 9.39
C LEU A 78 12.93 2.37 8.65
N GLY A 79 13.34 3.59 9.00
CA GLY A 79 14.46 4.37 8.44
C GLY A 79 15.25 3.66 7.35
N ASP A 80 15.12 4.18 6.13
CA ASP A 80 15.74 3.78 4.85
C ASP A 80 15.20 2.56 4.09
N GLU A 81 14.44 1.64 4.70
CA GLU A 81 14.05 0.39 4.00
C GLU A 81 12.62 0.31 3.45
N SER A 82 11.69 1.19 3.84
CA SER A 82 10.30 1.10 3.37
C SER A 82 9.94 2.24 2.41
N THR A 83 9.92 1.86 1.13
CA THR A 83 9.21 2.51 0.02
C THR A 83 9.67 3.94 -0.32
N LEU A 84 10.54 3.99 -1.34
CA LEU A 84 10.81 5.08 -2.30
C LEU A 84 12.14 5.84 -2.16
N ASP A 85 12.69 6.10 -3.35
CA ASP A 85 13.99 6.68 -3.71
C ASP A 85 14.62 7.64 -2.70
N PRO A 86 15.94 7.51 -2.43
CA PRO A 86 16.69 8.43 -1.58
C PRO A 86 16.63 9.90 -2.04
N ALA A 87 16.22 10.17 -3.29
CA ALA A 87 16.06 11.52 -3.85
C ALA A 87 14.96 12.35 -3.17
N ILE A 88 13.96 11.74 -2.52
CA ILE A 88 12.90 12.45 -1.78
C ILE A 88 13.34 12.84 -0.37
N TYR A 89 14.23 12.05 0.26
CA TYR A 89 14.80 12.34 1.58
C TYR A 89 16.02 13.29 1.51
N SER A 90 16.75 13.29 0.38
CA SER A 90 18.02 14.01 0.26
C SER A 90 17.90 15.52 0.10
N THR A 91 16.70 16.09 -0.07
CA THR A 91 16.57 17.55 -0.20
C THR A 91 16.70 18.31 1.13
N GLY A 92 16.95 17.61 2.25
CA GLY A 92 17.08 18.25 3.57
C GLY A 92 18.06 17.62 4.55
N SER A 93 18.87 16.61 4.19
CA SER A 93 19.81 16.00 5.12
C SER A 93 21.25 16.26 4.73
N ALA A 94 21.74 17.43 5.15
CA ALA A 94 23.15 17.63 5.43
C ALA A 94 23.28 17.89 6.94
N LYS A 95 23.55 16.84 7.70
CA LYS A 95 24.75 16.75 8.55
C LYS A 95 24.85 15.39 9.22
N GLU A 96 26.04 14.83 9.07
CA GLU A 96 26.51 13.59 9.66
C GLU A 96 26.30 13.56 11.18
N SER A 97 26.03 12.38 11.69
CA SER A 97 26.72 11.93 12.89
C SER A 97 26.86 10.41 12.83
N GLU A 98 27.95 9.97 12.19
CA GLU A 98 28.71 8.84 12.72
C GLU A 98 29.03 9.12 14.18
N SER A 99 28.67 8.21 15.08
CA SER A 99 29.52 7.89 16.23
C SER A 99 28.97 6.65 16.92
N ASP A 100 29.73 5.59 16.73
CA ASP A 100 29.74 4.35 17.45
C ASP A 100 29.73 4.46 18.99
N THR A 101 29.30 3.34 19.59
CA THR A 101 29.81 2.72 20.83
C THR A 101 29.40 3.26 22.22
N ASN A 102 28.75 2.34 22.96
CA ASN A 102 28.78 2.04 24.41
C ASN A 102 29.34 3.08 25.41
N GLN A 103 28.56 3.40 26.45
CA GLN A 103 28.73 2.94 27.86
C GLN A 103 27.87 3.77 28.83
N GLU A 104 27.52 3.12 29.95
CA GLU A 104 26.79 3.62 31.13
C GLU A 104 27.38 4.90 31.72
N THR A 105 26.55 5.79 32.29
CA THR A 105 26.49 6.08 33.74
C THR A 105 25.62 7.31 34.03
N ASP A 106 24.72 7.11 34.99
CA ASP A 106 24.30 7.98 36.08
C ASP A 106 24.05 9.50 35.97
N GLU A 107 23.01 9.85 36.74
CA GLU A 107 22.75 11.13 37.42
C GLU A 107 22.05 12.29 36.68
N LYS A 108 20.72 12.30 36.90
CA LYS A 108 20.01 13.29 37.72
C LYS A 108 19.85 14.72 37.18
N ALA A 109 18.57 15.00 36.89
CA ALA A 109 17.85 16.25 37.12
C ALA A 109 18.29 17.51 36.36
N ALA A 110 17.44 17.99 35.46
CA ALA A 110 16.55 19.12 35.75
C ALA A 110 15.67 19.44 34.53
N LYS A 111 14.47 19.93 34.82
CA LYS A 111 13.41 20.33 33.89
C LYS A 111 13.87 21.51 33.04
N THR A 112 13.62 21.45 31.73
CA THR A 112 13.33 22.62 30.89
C THR A 112 12.22 22.26 29.90
N GLU A 113 11.30 23.20 29.75
CA GLU A 113 10.05 23.21 28.99
C GLU A 113 10.24 22.94 27.47
N PRO A 114 9.17 22.61 26.71
CA PRO A 114 9.30 22.01 25.39
C PRO A 114 9.75 23.03 24.36
N GLU A 115 11.02 22.93 23.96
CA GLU A 115 11.59 23.74 22.90
C GLU A 115 11.02 23.30 21.54
N LYS A 116 10.32 24.27 20.96
CA LYS A 116 9.69 24.35 19.65
C LYS A 116 10.48 23.67 18.52
N SER A 117 10.28 22.37 18.31
CA SER A 117 10.79 21.69 17.10
C SER A 117 9.95 22.09 15.87
N GLU A 118 10.48 23.02 15.08
CA GLU A 118 10.06 23.21 13.69
C GLU A 118 10.23 21.88 12.93
N PRO A 119 9.35 21.54 11.98
CA PRO A 119 9.44 20.27 11.30
C PRO A 119 10.62 20.31 10.31
N ASP A 120 11.70 19.63 10.67
CA ASP A 120 12.94 19.47 9.90
C ASP A 120 12.85 18.35 8.84
N ASN A 121 11.67 17.76 8.64
CA ASN A 121 11.44 16.74 7.64
C ASN A 121 10.83 17.31 6.36
N ALA A 122 11.13 16.69 5.21
CA ALA A 122 10.66 17.08 3.87
C ALA A 122 9.13 17.22 3.75
N PHE A 123 8.39 16.72 4.73
CA PHE A 123 6.93 16.72 4.76
C PHE A 123 6.31 17.71 5.75
N GLY A 124 7.08 18.39 6.59
CA GLY A 124 6.55 19.41 7.51
C GLY A 124 5.72 18.87 8.68
N VAL A 125 5.92 17.61 9.09
CA VAL A 125 5.11 16.93 10.13
C VAL A 125 5.94 16.66 11.39
N LYS A 126 5.38 16.92 12.57
CA LYS A 126 6.07 16.62 13.84
C LYS A 126 6.14 15.10 14.06
N LEU A 127 7.36 14.57 14.12
CA LEU A 127 7.62 13.16 14.45
C LEU A 127 7.71 13.00 15.98
N LYS A 128 7.15 11.92 16.55
CA LYS A 128 7.35 11.62 17.97
C LYS A 128 8.66 10.86 18.15
N PRO A 129 9.25 10.88 19.36
CA PRO A 129 10.48 10.15 19.65
C PRO A 129 10.39 8.68 19.24
N PHE A 130 11.47 8.22 18.60
CA PHE A 130 11.55 6.91 17.96
C PHE A 130 11.48 5.76 18.96
N LYS A 131 10.69 4.74 18.64
CA LYS A 131 10.76 3.44 19.30
C LYS A 131 11.53 2.48 18.40
N LYS A 132 12.59 1.85 18.92
CA LYS A 132 13.29 0.78 18.18
C LYS A 132 12.42 -0.47 18.17
N PHE A 133 12.01 -0.91 16.99
CA PHE A 133 11.31 -2.17 16.77
C PHE A 133 12.27 -3.25 16.24
N PRO A 134 12.07 -4.52 16.60
CA PRO A 134 12.86 -5.63 16.05
C PRO A 134 12.71 -5.75 14.53
N ILE A 135 13.79 -6.19 13.86
CA ILE A 135 13.88 -6.28 12.39
C ILE A 135 12.78 -7.17 11.80
N TRP A 136 12.37 -8.22 12.51
CA TRP A 136 11.28 -9.10 12.08
C TRP A 136 9.94 -8.37 11.96
N GLN A 137 9.65 -7.38 12.81
CA GLN A 137 8.42 -6.59 12.66
C GLN A 137 8.49 -5.68 11.43
N ARG A 138 9.68 -5.13 11.12
CA ARG A 138 9.90 -4.35 9.90
C ARG A 138 9.71 -5.21 8.65
N ALA A 139 10.27 -6.43 8.65
CA ALA A 139 10.10 -7.38 7.56
C ALA A 139 8.62 -7.74 7.35
N LEU A 140 7.84 -7.94 8.42
CA LEU A 140 6.40 -8.19 8.30
C LEU A 140 5.65 -7.01 7.68
N VAL A 141 6.01 -5.77 8.03
CA VAL A 141 5.45 -4.58 7.40
C VAL A 141 5.81 -4.55 5.91
N ALA A 142 7.04 -4.84 5.51
CA ALA A 142 7.44 -4.88 4.10
C ALA A 142 6.69 -5.96 3.28
N VAL A 143 6.44 -7.13 3.87
CA VAL A 143 5.68 -8.21 3.21
C VAL A 143 4.18 -7.91 3.16
N ALA A 144 3.68 -7.03 4.03
CA ALA A 144 2.27 -6.71 4.13
C ALA A 144 1.68 -6.19 2.81
N GLY A 145 2.33 -5.23 2.14
CA GLY A 145 1.78 -4.63 0.92
C GLY A 145 1.47 -5.67 -0.16
N VAL A 146 2.42 -6.57 -0.44
CA VAL A 146 2.22 -7.65 -1.42
C VAL A 146 1.12 -8.61 -0.96
N THR A 147 1.12 -8.96 0.32
CA THR A 147 0.12 -9.86 0.91
C THR A 147 -1.30 -9.30 0.76
N PHE A 148 -1.50 -8.01 1.01
CA PHE A 148 -2.80 -7.35 0.87
C PHE A 148 -3.28 -7.31 -0.58
N ASN A 149 -2.39 -7.13 -1.56
CA ASN A 149 -2.77 -7.21 -2.97
C ASN A 149 -3.20 -8.62 -3.38
N VAL A 150 -2.53 -9.66 -2.88
CA VAL A 150 -2.94 -11.05 -3.11
C VAL A 150 -4.30 -11.33 -2.46
N LEU A 151 -4.51 -10.87 -1.23
CA LEU A 151 -5.80 -10.98 -0.56
C LEU A 151 -6.91 -10.25 -1.33
N PHE A 152 -6.63 -9.04 -1.81
CA PHE A 152 -7.57 -8.27 -2.62
C PHE A 152 -7.92 -8.97 -3.94
N ALA A 153 -6.93 -9.58 -4.61
CA ALA A 153 -7.17 -10.39 -5.80
C ALA A 153 -8.05 -11.62 -5.49
N TYR A 154 -7.81 -12.30 -4.36
CA TYR A 154 -8.66 -13.40 -3.93
C TYR A 154 -10.10 -12.95 -3.63
N LEU A 155 -10.28 -11.78 -3.00
CA LEU A 155 -11.60 -11.21 -2.75
C LEU A 155 -12.34 -10.87 -4.05
N ILE A 156 -11.66 -10.28 -5.03
CA ILE A 156 -12.25 -10.03 -6.36
C ILE A 156 -12.64 -11.35 -7.03
N MET A 157 -11.77 -12.36 -6.98
CA MET A 157 -12.04 -13.67 -7.57
C MET A 157 -13.24 -14.36 -6.90
N LEU A 158 -13.32 -14.32 -5.58
CA LEU A 158 -14.47 -14.84 -4.84
C LEU A 158 -15.75 -14.06 -5.17
N PHE A 159 -15.69 -12.74 -5.22
CA PHE A 159 -16.82 -11.90 -5.60
C PHE A 159 -17.31 -12.23 -7.02
N MET A 160 -16.39 -12.39 -7.96
CA MET A 160 -16.71 -12.78 -9.34
C MET A 160 -17.37 -14.17 -9.39
N LEU A 161 -16.88 -15.13 -8.60
CA LEU A 161 -17.47 -16.47 -8.49
C LEU A 161 -18.92 -16.41 -7.98
N VAL A 162 -19.19 -15.59 -6.96
CA VAL A 162 -20.53 -15.51 -6.36
C VAL A 162 -21.49 -14.65 -7.19
N ALA A 163 -21.01 -13.57 -7.79
CA ALA A 163 -21.84 -12.61 -8.51
C ALA A 163 -22.09 -12.98 -9.97
N LEU A 164 -21.12 -13.63 -10.63
CA LEU A 164 -21.14 -13.93 -12.06
C LEU A 164 -20.98 -15.43 -12.37
N GLY A 165 -20.73 -16.26 -11.35
CA GLY A 165 -20.57 -17.70 -11.53
C GLY A 165 -21.89 -18.36 -11.87
N ASP A 166 -22.10 -18.59 -13.17
CA ASP A 166 -23.19 -19.42 -13.63
C ASP A 166 -22.82 -20.89 -13.39
N ALA A 167 -23.63 -21.60 -12.62
CA ALA A 167 -23.43 -23.02 -12.38
C ALA A 167 -23.60 -23.73 -13.71
N GLN A 168 -22.48 -24.11 -14.35
CA GLN A 168 -22.51 -24.88 -15.59
C GLN A 168 -23.18 -26.23 -15.30
N HIS A 169 -24.50 -26.27 -15.47
CA HIS A 169 -25.27 -27.51 -15.42
C HIS A 169 -24.77 -28.37 -16.58
N LYS A 170 -24.00 -29.40 -16.23
CA LYS A 170 -23.62 -30.48 -17.13
C LYS A 170 -24.89 -30.98 -17.79
N VAL A 171 -25.08 -30.65 -19.07
CA VAL A 171 -26.16 -31.22 -19.86
C VAL A 171 -25.87 -32.71 -19.90
N MET A 172 -26.64 -33.50 -19.15
CA MET A 172 -26.69 -34.93 -19.44
C MET A 172 -27.23 -35.00 -20.87
N VAL A 173 -26.39 -35.47 -21.80
CA VAL A 173 -26.82 -35.87 -23.13
C VAL A 173 -27.82 -36.99 -22.91
N ARG A 174 -29.10 -36.60 -22.82
CA ARG A 174 -30.22 -37.52 -22.78
C ARG A 174 -30.68 -37.61 -24.22
N ASP A 175 -30.13 -38.60 -24.90
CA ASP A 175 -30.70 -39.28 -26.07
C ASP A 175 -31.39 -38.35 -27.06
N THR A 176 -30.62 -37.72 -27.94
CA THR A 176 -31.16 -37.39 -29.26
C THR A 176 -30.20 -37.97 -30.28
N ILE A 177 -30.38 -39.27 -30.51
CA ILE A 177 -29.83 -39.94 -31.68
C ILE A 177 -30.52 -39.31 -32.90
N ASP A 178 -29.73 -38.81 -33.85
CA ASP A 178 -30.24 -38.33 -35.13
C ASP A 178 -31.06 -39.46 -35.80
N PRO A 179 -32.34 -39.23 -36.18
CA PRO A 179 -33.21 -40.28 -36.71
C PRO A 179 -32.69 -40.89 -38.02
N THR A 180 -31.68 -40.30 -38.65
CA THR A 180 -31.05 -40.80 -39.88
C THR A 180 -29.83 -41.69 -39.65
N THR A 181 -29.33 -41.79 -38.41
CA THR A 181 -28.15 -42.61 -38.08
C THR A 181 -28.56 -44.05 -37.79
N ILE A 182 -27.76 -45.02 -38.24
CA ILE A 182 -27.98 -46.49 -38.02
C ILE A 182 -28.28 -46.82 -36.55
N ALA A 183 -27.69 -46.08 -35.60
CA ALA A 183 -27.90 -46.24 -34.16
C ALA A 183 -29.35 -45.98 -33.68
N SER A 184 -30.16 -45.20 -34.40
CA SER A 184 -31.57 -44.95 -34.04
C SER A 184 -32.52 -46.06 -34.49
N GLN A 185 -32.11 -46.86 -35.47
CA GLN A 185 -32.96 -47.91 -36.05
C GLN A 185 -32.83 -49.26 -35.34
N THR A 186 -31.93 -49.36 -34.36
CA THR A 186 -31.62 -50.61 -33.64
C THR A 186 -31.99 -50.60 -32.16
N GLY A 187 -32.63 -49.55 -31.62
CA GLY A 187 -33.03 -49.48 -30.22
C GLY A 187 -33.92 -48.30 -29.87
#